data_AF-A0A432G7Q4-F1
#
_entry.id   AF-A0A432G7Q4-F1
#
_cell.length_a   1.000
_cell.length_b   1.000
_cell.length_c   1.000
_cell.angle_alpha   90.00
_cell.angle_beta   90.00
_cell.angle_gamma   90.00
#
_symmetry.space_group_name_H-M   'P 1'
#
loop_
_entity.id
_entity.type
_entity.pdbx_description
1 polymer ?
#
loop_
_entity_poly.entity_id
_entity_poly.type
_entity_poly.pdbx_seq_one_letter_code
_entity_poly.pdbx_strand_id
1 'polypeptide(L)' 'MGDLIGKSFKRVDDNRFLKCEGKYTDDFNMPNQTFAVYVRSPHAHANLV' A
#
# COMPACT_ATOMS: atom_id res chain seq x y z
N MET A 1 24.66 -16.40 18.78
CA MET A 1 23.67 -16.00 17.76
C MET A 1 22.49 -17.00 17.69
N GLY A 2 21.96 -17.45 18.83
CA GLY A 2 20.92 -18.51 18.90
C GLY A 2 19.70 -18.16 19.75
N ASP A 3 19.63 -16.94 20.27
CA ASP A 3 18.67 -16.56 21.32
C ASP A 3 17.40 -15.85 20.83
N LEU A 4 17.16 -15.81 19.50
CA LEU A 4 16.06 -15.03 18.91
C LEU A 4 14.92 -15.88 18.34
N ILE A 5 15.13 -17.19 18.15
CA ILE A 5 14.11 -18.08 17.59
C ILE A 5 13.08 -18.41 18.67
N GLY A 6 11.80 -18.11 18.41
CA GLY A 6 10.66 -18.42 19.29
C GLY A 6 10.35 -17.38 20.38
N LYS A 7 11.13 -16.29 20.49
CA LYS A 7 10.83 -15.20 21.44
C LYS A 7 9.88 -14.18 20.81
N SER A 8 8.92 -13.68 21.61
CA SER A 8 8.12 -12.51 21.22
C SER A 8 8.98 -11.25 21.26
N PHE A 9 9.00 -10.50 20.16
CA PHE A 9 9.74 -9.26 20.04
C PHE A 9 8.88 -8.20 19.35
N LYS A 10 9.07 -6.92 19.71
CA LYS A 10 8.38 -5.82 19.04
C LYS A 10 8.86 -5.70 17.60
N ARG A 11 7.95 -5.47 16.65
CA ARG A 11 8.37 -5.37 15.25
C ARG A 11 9.17 -4.09 15.06
N VAL A 12 10.27 -4.17 14.33
CA VAL A 12 11.07 -2.99 13.98
C VAL A 12 10.22 -1.97 13.22
N ASP A 13 9.29 -2.46 12.39
CA ASP A 13 8.38 -1.63 11.60
C ASP A 13 7.32 -0.87 12.41
N ASP A 14 7.01 -1.28 13.65
CA ASP A 14 5.98 -0.62 14.45
C ASP A 14 6.31 0.86 14.68
N ASN A 15 7.58 1.20 14.82
CA ASN A 15 8.03 2.58 15.03
C ASN A 15 7.59 3.50 13.88
N ARG A 16 7.84 3.09 12.62
CA ARG A 16 7.48 3.89 11.45
C ARG A 16 5.97 3.90 11.19
N PHE A 17 5.30 2.76 11.38
CA PHE A 17 3.86 2.68 11.10
C PHE A 17 3.02 3.45 12.11
N LEU A 18 3.35 3.36 13.40
CA LEU A 18 2.61 4.07 14.46
C LEU A 18 2.81 5.59 14.43
N LYS A 19 3.89 6.06 13.78
CA LYS A 19 4.19 7.49 13.60
C LYS A 19 3.72 8.05 12.25
N CYS A 20 3.03 7.25 11.43
CA CYS A 20 2.68 7.61 10.06
C CYS A 20 3.90 7.95 9.17
N GLU A 21 5.06 7.35 9.47
CA GLU A 21 6.28 7.43 8.67
C GLU A 21 6.41 6.22 7.70
N GLY A 22 5.35 5.42 7.58
CA GLY A 22 5.21 4.43 6.52
C GLY A 22 5.28 5.11 5.14
N LYS A 23 5.78 4.39 4.14
CA LYS A 23 5.74 4.82 2.74
C LYS A 23 4.95 3.80 1.95
N TYR A 24 3.78 4.20 1.49
CA TYR A 24 2.85 3.44 0.67
C TYR A 24 2.81 4.04 -0.74
N THR A 25 2.23 3.30 -1.69
CA THR A 25 2.23 3.68 -3.11
C THR A 25 1.58 5.05 -3.37
N ASP A 26 0.59 5.43 -2.58
CA ASP A 26 -0.14 6.69 -2.73
C ASP A 26 0.53 7.88 -2.00
N ASP A 27 1.56 7.63 -1.19
CA ASP A 27 2.30 8.69 -0.48
C ASP A 27 3.32 9.38 -1.40
N PHE A 28 3.61 8.79 -2.56
CA PHE A 28 4.57 9.34 -3.52
C PHE A 28 3.92 10.47 -4.35
N ASN A 29 4.56 11.64 -4.32
CA ASN A 29 4.18 12.82 -5.11
C ASN A 29 5.39 13.33 -5.89
N MET A 30 5.53 12.90 -7.14
CA MET A 30 6.63 13.26 -8.02
C MET A 30 6.24 14.40 -8.97
N PRO A 31 7.20 15.26 -9.39
CA PRO A 31 6.93 16.26 -10.43
C PRO A 31 6.38 15.60 -11.70
N ASN A 32 5.30 16.17 -12.25
CA ASN A 32 4.61 15.69 -13.44
C ASN A 32 3.94 14.30 -13.31
N GLN A 33 3.66 13.83 -12.09
CA GLN A 33 2.87 12.61 -11.87
C GLN A 33 1.44 12.78 -12.39
N THR A 34 0.97 11.81 -13.18
CA THR A 34 -0.39 11.76 -13.71
C THR A 34 -1.23 10.72 -12.97
N PHE A 35 -2.54 10.97 -12.88
CA PHE A 35 -3.50 10.03 -12.31
C PHE A 35 -4.36 9.42 -13.42
N ALA A 36 -4.60 8.11 -13.33
CA ALA A 36 -5.48 7.38 -14.23
C ALA A 36 -6.66 6.79 -13.46
N VAL A 37 -7.84 6.83 -14.07
CA VAL A 37 -9.06 6.23 -13.53
C VAL A 37 -9.73 5.38 -14.61
N TYR A 38 -10.33 4.27 -14.18
CA TYR A 38 -11.10 3.41 -15.06
C TYR A 38 -12.59 3.65 -14.85
N VAL A 39 -13.32 3.97 -15.92
CA VAL A 39 -14.79 3.91 -15.91
C VAL A 39 -15.19 2.44 -15.95
N ARG A 40 -15.88 1.98 -14.91
CA ARG A 40 -16.32 0.59 -14.82
C ARG A 40 -17.71 0.43 -15.41
N SER A 41 -17.96 -0.71 -16.04
CA SER A 41 -19.29 -1.06 -16.54
C SER A 41 -20.28 -1.18 -15.37
N PRO A 42 -21.46 -0.55 -15.44
CA PRO A 42 -22.57 -0.86 -14.54
C PRO A 42 -23.32 -2.13 -14.95
N HIS A 43 -22.99 -2.72 -16.11
CA HIS A 43 -23.64 -3.89 -16.67
C HIS A 43 -22.73 -5.12 -16.52
N ALA A 44 -23.30 -6.22 -16.02
CA ALA A 44 -22.56 -7.48 -15.87
C ALA A 44 -22.28 -8.17 -17.22
N HIS A 45 -23.17 -7.98 -18.21
CA HIS A 45 -23.01 -8.49 -19.58
C HIS A 45 -23.66 -7.51 -20.57
N ALA A 46 -22.86 -6.95 -21.48
CA ALA A 46 -23.31 -6.03 -22.51
C ALA A 46 -22.30 -5.99 -23.66
N ASN A 47 -22.77 -5.66 -24.86
CA ASN A 47 -21.89 -5.25 -25.95
C ASN A 47 -21.58 -3.75 -25.79
N LEU A 48 -20.31 -3.37 -25.96
CA LEU A 48 -19.94 -1.97 -26.10
C LEU A 48 -20.24 -1.53 -27.54
N VAL A 49 -20.89 -0.38 -27.72
CA VAL A 49 -21.23 0.22 -29.02
C VAL A 49 -20.50 1.53 -29.23
#